data_AF-C8PPR3-F1
#
_entry.id   AF-C8PPR3-F1
#
_cell.length_a   1.000
_cell.length_b   1.000
_cell.length_c   1.000
_cell.angle_alpha   90.00
_cell.angle_beta   90.00
_cell.angle_gamma   90.00
#
_symmetry.space_group_name_H-M   'P 1'
#
loop_
_entity.id
_entity.type
_entity.pdbx_description
1 polymer ?
#
loop_
_entity_poly.entity_id
_entity_poly.type
_entity_poly.pdbx_seq_one_letter_code
_entity_poly.pdbx_strand_id
1 'polypeptide(L)'
;MFTVSDRQNEKAADAPDDADLFKLLNHIKAGKNHWVVFPFEKQLDTLWKGSAAFLLDLQDTVCRECCLRVRSEEKQEAWIFTLKNSLCLFSYQGQAELSGQKKEELTALLQTCLEAAGVTAYTARYADGIEIEQNQTLASIDISV
;
A
#
# COMPACT_ATOMS: atom_id res chain seq x y z
N MET A 1 56.17 14.72 -19.97
CA MET A 1 56.46 13.78 -18.86
C MET A 1 55.53 14.17 -17.72
N PHE A 2 54.82 13.19 -17.18
CA PHE A 2 53.95 13.21 -15.97
C PHE A 2 52.60 13.95 -16.05
N THR A 3 51.60 13.14 -16.41
CA THR A 3 50.20 13.22 -15.97
C THR A 3 50.14 13.24 -14.43
N VAL A 4 49.46 14.21 -13.83
CA VAL A 4 49.06 14.13 -12.42
C VAL A 4 47.66 13.51 -12.40
N SER A 5 47.64 12.26 -11.93
CA SER A 5 46.47 11.40 -11.77
C SER A 5 45.33 12.09 -11.05
N ASP A 6 44.15 11.64 -11.44
CA ASP A 6 42.90 11.69 -10.69
C ASP A 6 43.14 11.76 -9.19
N ARG A 7 42.68 12.86 -8.58
CA ARG A 7 42.24 12.78 -7.20
C ARG A 7 41.12 11.77 -7.18
N GLN A 8 41.47 10.54 -6.81
CA GLN A 8 40.58 9.60 -6.19
C GLN A 8 39.83 10.38 -5.13
N ASN A 9 38.61 10.79 -5.48
CA ASN A 9 37.62 11.11 -4.49
C ASN A 9 37.33 9.75 -3.88
N GLU A 10 38.06 9.41 -2.82
CA GLU A 10 37.71 8.38 -1.88
C GLU A 10 36.29 8.72 -1.43
N LYS A 11 35.33 8.15 -2.16
CA LYS A 11 33.94 8.19 -1.77
C LYS A 11 33.92 7.34 -0.52
N ALA A 12 33.97 8.02 0.62
CA ALA A 12 33.78 7.44 1.92
C ALA A 12 32.66 6.40 1.81
N ALA A 13 32.98 5.18 2.24
CA ALA A 13 32.06 4.06 2.29
C ALA A 13 31.04 4.25 3.44
N ASP A 14 30.33 5.38 3.42
CA ASP A 14 29.28 5.79 4.35
C ASP A 14 28.15 6.40 3.49
N ALA A 15 26.92 5.92 3.39
CA ALA A 15 26.21 4.87 4.09
C ALA A 15 25.43 4.04 3.05
N PRO A 16 25.47 2.70 3.10
CA PRO A 16 24.55 1.85 2.35
C PRO A 16 23.06 2.15 2.67
N ASP A 17 22.80 2.78 3.81
CA ASP A 17 21.47 2.96 4.39
C ASP A 17 20.59 3.99 3.65
N ASP A 18 21.13 5.16 3.28
CA ASP A 18 20.32 6.23 2.67
C ASP A 18 19.86 5.89 1.25
N ALA A 19 20.73 5.24 0.47
CA ALA A 19 20.41 4.82 -0.89
C ALA A 19 19.37 3.69 -0.89
N ASP A 20 19.43 2.79 0.09
CA ASP A 20 18.46 1.70 0.23
C ASP A 20 17.14 2.19 0.83
N LEU A 21 17.17 3.18 1.71
CA LEU A 21 15.99 3.94 2.16
C LEU A 21 15.28 4.63 1.00
N PHE A 22 16.02 5.27 0.08
CA PHE A 22 15.41 5.87 -1.11
C PHE A 22 14.88 4.83 -2.09
N LYS A 23 15.46 3.63 -2.16
CA LYS A 23 14.88 2.52 -2.94
C LYS A 23 13.63 1.94 -2.27
N LEU A 24 13.57 1.95 -0.93
CA LEU A 24 12.39 1.56 -0.15
C LEU A 24 11.19 2.49 -0.42
N LEU A 25 11.46 3.80 -0.48
CA LEU A 25 10.45 4.77 -0.90
C LEU A 25 10.12 4.62 -2.39
N ASN A 26 10.97 3.97 -3.19
CA ASN A 26 10.96 4.08 -4.64
C ASN A 26 10.84 2.72 -5.35
N HIS A 27 9.77 1.98 -5.06
CA HIS A 27 9.73 0.56 -5.43
C HIS A 27 9.35 0.27 -6.88
N ILE A 28 8.61 1.13 -7.58
CA ILE A 28 8.40 1.00 -9.02
C ILE A 28 8.25 2.39 -9.64
N LYS A 29 9.31 2.88 -10.30
CA LYS A 29 9.24 4.08 -11.16
C LYS A 29 8.91 3.65 -12.59
N ALA A 30 7.62 3.48 -12.89
CA ALA A 30 7.16 3.31 -14.26
C ALA A 30 6.80 4.70 -14.83
N GLY A 31 7.77 5.33 -15.47
CA GLY A 31 7.60 6.70 -16.00
C GLY A 31 7.42 7.73 -14.89
N LYS A 32 6.27 8.43 -14.89
CA LYS A 32 5.91 9.48 -13.92
C LYS A 32 5.24 8.96 -12.64
N ASN A 33 4.83 7.70 -12.65
CA ASN A 33 4.12 7.06 -11.55
C ASN A 33 5.10 6.42 -10.57
N HIS A 34 4.76 6.56 -9.29
CA HIS A 34 5.68 6.25 -8.21
C HIS A 34 4.97 5.61 -7.02
N TRP A 35 5.26 4.34 -6.73
CA TRP A 35 4.76 3.69 -5.52
C TRP A 35 5.64 3.98 -4.32
N VAL A 36 5.02 4.52 -3.27
CA VAL A 36 5.60 4.65 -1.93
C VAL A 36 4.85 3.70 -0.99
N VAL A 37 5.57 2.88 -0.23
CA VAL A 37 4.98 1.86 0.65
C VAL A 37 5.49 2.05 2.07
N PHE A 38 4.57 2.12 3.02
CA PHE A 38 4.87 2.26 4.45
C PHE A 38 4.38 1.02 5.19
N PRO A 39 5.28 0.23 5.81
CA PRO A 39 4.86 -0.81 6.74
C PRO A 39 4.26 -0.19 8.01
N PHE A 40 3.35 -0.90 8.66
CA PHE A 40 2.82 -0.51 9.97
C PHE A 40 2.39 -1.71 10.81
N GLU A 41 2.37 -1.49 12.11
CA GLU A 41 1.73 -2.37 13.09
C GLU A 41 0.78 -1.55 13.95
N LYS A 42 -0.38 -2.12 14.28
CA LYS A 42 -1.39 -1.46 15.11
C LYS A 42 -2.04 -2.45 16.06
N GLN A 43 -1.97 -2.15 17.35
CA GLN A 43 -2.70 -2.89 18.37
C GLN A 43 -4.15 -2.39 18.43
N LEU A 44 -5.11 -3.29 18.23
CA LEU A 44 -6.53 -3.10 18.51
C LEU A 44 -6.96 -4.16 19.54
N ASP A 45 -8.02 -4.92 19.25
CA ASP A 45 -8.38 -6.13 19.97
C ASP A 45 -7.34 -7.25 19.80
N THR A 46 -6.67 -7.28 18.65
CA THR A 46 -5.50 -8.11 18.33
C THR A 46 -4.42 -7.25 17.65
N LEU A 47 -3.23 -7.83 17.46
CA LEU A 47 -2.17 -7.21 16.68
C LEU A 47 -2.49 -7.31 15.18
N TRP A 48 -2.49 -6.15 14.54
CA TRP A 48 -2.64 -6.03 13.10
C TRP A 48 -1.34 -5.55 12.48
N LYS A 49 -0.86 -6.26 11.46
CA LYS A 49 0.33 -5.88 10.68
C LYS A 49 -0.08 -5.59 9.25
N GLY A 50 0.60 -4.68 8.58
CA GLY A 50 0.19 -4.31 7.24
C GLY A 50 1.11 -3.34 6.54
N SER A 51 0.66 -2.89 5.37
CA SER A 51 1.31 -1.84 4.61
C SER A 51 0.29 -0.90 3.97
N ALA A 52 0.65 0.37 3.92
CA ALA A 52 -0.07 1.41 3.18
C ALA A 52 0.79 1.79 1.97
N ALA A 53 0.25 1.62 0.77
CA ALA A 53 0.90 1.93 -0.49
C ALA A 53 0.17 3.07 -1.20
N PHE A 54 0.91 4.03 -1.73
CA PHE A 54 0.39 5.19 -2.45
C PHE A 54 1.03 5.28 -3.83
N LEU A 55 0.21 5.36 -4.88
CA LEU A 55 0.64 5.61 -6.24
C LEU A 55 0.63 7.11 -6.50
N LEU A 56 1.80 7.71 -6.48
CA LEU A 56 1.99 9.13 -6.73
C LEU A 56 2.25 9.37 -8.22
N ASP A 57 1.56 10.33 -8.81
CA ASP A 57 1.93 10.93 -10.09
C ASP A 57 2.81 12.15 -9.78
N LEU A 58 4.12 12.02 -9.95
CA LEU A 58 5.08 13.06 -9.54
C LEU A 58 5.02 14.30 -10.42
N GLN A 59 4.47 14.19 -11.63
CA GLN A 59 4.31 15.32 -12.53
C GLN A 59 3.09 16.16 -12.14
N ASP A 60 1.96 15.49 -11.92
CA ASP A 60 0.71 16.16 -11.60
C ASP A 60 0.58 16.43 -10.09
N THR A 61 1.51 15.95 -9.28
CA THR A 61 1.55 16.10 -7.81
C THR A 61 0.30 15.56 -7.11
N VAL A 62 -0.27 14.46 -7.64
CA VAL A 62 -1.49 13.83 -7.12
C VAL A 62 -1.25 12.37 -6.71
N CYS A 63 -2.01 11.91 -5.71
CA CYS A 63 -2.13 10.50 -5.40
C CYS A 63 -3.23 9.88 -6.26
N ARG A 64 -2.87 8.92 -7.12
CA ARG A 64 -3.78 8.23 -8.04
C ARG A 64 -4.49 7.04 -7.40
N GLU A 65 -3.81 6.38 -6.47
CA GLU A 65 -4.29 5.15 -5.85
C GLU A 65 -3.72 5.02 -4.44
N CYS A 66 -4.54 4.61 -3.48
CA CYS A 66 -4.08 4.22 -2.14
C CYS A 66 -4.53 2.80 -1.89
N CYS A 67 -3.60 1.92 -1.51
CA CYS A 67 -3.87 0.53 -1.17
C CYS A 67 -3.43 0.28 0.28
N LEU A 68 -4.34 -0.23 1.10
CA LEU A 68 -4.06 -0.68 2.46
C LEU A 68 -4.19 -2.19 2.49
N ARG A 69 -3.16 -2.87 3.00
CA ARG A 69 -3.19 -4.29 3.29
C ARG A 69 -2.97 -4.49 4.76
N VAL A 70 -3.80 -5.31 5.38
CA VAL A 70 -3.74 -5.53 6.81
C VAL A 70 -4.09 -6.96 7.12
N ARG A 71 -3.32 -7.60 8.01
CA ARG A 71 -3.49 -8.99 8.42
C ARG A 71 -3.39 -9.13 9.92
N SER A 72 -4.13 -10.09 10.47
CA SER A 72 -4.02 -10.53 11.85
C SER A 72 -3.70 -12.02 11.86
N GLU A 73 -2.56 -12.36 12.47
CA GLU A 73 -2.15 -13.76 12.65
C GLU A 73 -3.05 -14.47 13.66
N GLU A 74 -3.48 -13.78 14.72
CA GLU A 74 -4.37 -14.37 15.72
C GLU A 74 -5.75 -14.72 15.14
N LYS A 75 -6.32 -13.82 14.32
CA LYS A 75 -7.61 -14.05 13.67
C LYS A 75 -7.52 -14.88 12.39
N GLN A 76 -6.32 -15.13 11.87
CA GLN A 76 -6.09 -15.82 10.60
C GLN A 76 -6.87 -15.16 9.45
N GLU A 77 -6.84 -13.83 9.40
CA GLU A 77 -7.53 -13.05 8.38
C GLU A 77 -6.67 -11.91 7.83
N ALA A 78 -6.97 -11.52 6.60
CA ALA A 78 -6.38 -10.41 5.89
C ALA A 78 -7.45 -9.61 5.16
N TRP A 79 -7.21 -8.30 5.07
CA TRP A 79 -8.05 -7.35 4.38
C TRP A 79 -7.22 -6.53 3.43
N ILE A 80 -7.81 -6.20 2.29
CA ILE A 80 -7.25 -5.26 1.32
C ILE A 80 -8.28 -4.16 1.13
N PHE A 81 -7.83 -2.90 1.14
CA PHE A 81 -8.63 -1.75 0.77
C PHE A 81 -7.92 -0.99 -0.33
N THR A 82 -8.65 -0.53 -1.34
CA THR A 82 -8.11 0.25 -2.46
C THR A 82 -8.99 1.46 -2.73
N LEU A 83 -8.43 2.65 -2.62
CA LEU A 83 -9.05 3.91 -3.00
C LEU A 83 -8.55 4.30 -4.40
N LYS A 84 -9.44 4.28 -5.39
CA LYS A 84 -9.13 4.61 -6.78
C LYS A 84 -10.39 5.03 -7.53
N ASN A 85 -10.31 6.07 -8.37
CA ASN A 85 -11.41 6.49 -9.24
C ASN A 85 -12.76 6.63 -8.52
N SER A 86 -12.78 7.30 -7.36
CA SER A 86 -13.98 7.47 -6.51
C SER A 86 -14.59 6.16 -5.99
N LEU A 87 -13.86 5.06 -6.03
CA LEU A 87 -14.25 3.78 -5.42
C LEU A 87 -13.34 3.45 -4.25
N CYS A 88 -13.96 3.00 -3.16
CA CYS A 88 -13.28 2.33 -2.05
C CYS A 88 -13.60 0.83 -2.17
N LEU A 89 -12.71 0.11 -2.86
CA LEU A 89 -12.82 -1.34 -2.96
C LEU A 89 -12.25 -1.98 -1.71
N PHE A 90 -12.89 -3.02 -1.20
CA PHE A 90 -12.33 -3.80 -0.12
C PHE A 90 -12.61 -5.29 -0.28
N SER A 91 -11.73 -6.13 0.23
CA SER A 91 -11.88 -7.57 0.19
C SER A 91 -11.39 -8.20 1.48
N TYR A 92 -12.00 -9.33 1.82
CA TYR A 92 -11.63 -10.17 2.94
C TYR A 92 -11.03 -11.49 2.47
N GLN A 93 -9.98 -11.92 3.16
CA GLN A 93 -9.40 -13.24 3.03
C GLN A 93 -9.26 -13.84 4.43
N GLY A 94 -9.97 -14.93 4.69
CA GLY A 94 -9.87 -15.66 5.95
C GLY A 94 -10.26 -17.13 5.76
N GLN A 95 -10.53 -17.83 6.86
CA GLN A 95 -10.81 -19.28 6.80
C GLN A 95 -12.09 -19.65 6.04
N ALA A 96 -13.11 -18.78 6.06
CA ALA A 96 -14.38 -18.98 5.37
C ALA A 96 -14.74 -17.74 4.55
N GLU A 97 -15.36 -17.95 3.39
CA GLU A 97 -15.90 -16.85 2.60
C GLU A 97 -17.04 -16.14 3.34
N LEU A 98 -17.12 -14.82 3.16
CA LEU A 98 -18.22 -14.04 3.69
C LEU A 98 -19.50 -14.32 2.91
N SER A 99 -20.61 -14.47 3.62
CA SER A 99 -21.94 -14.55 3.01
C SER A 99 -22.29 -13.24 2.27
N GLY A 100 -23.17 -13.32 1.28
CA GLY A 100 -23.63 -12.14 0.54
C GLY A 100 -24.18 -11.04 1.45
N GLN A 101 -25.03 -11.40 2.42
CA GLN A 101 -25.54 -10.49 3.43
C GLN A 101 -24.40 -9.83 4.23
N LYS A 102 -23.37 -10.59 4.61
CA LYS A 102 -22.26 -10.04 5.39
C LYS A 102 -21.44 -9.04 4.58
N LYS A 103 -21.23 -9.30 3.27
CA LYS A 103 -20.58 -8.36 2.35
C LYS A 103 -21.36 -7.05 2.24
N GLU A 104 -22.69 -7.12 2.16
CA GLU A 104 -23.57 -5.93 2.12
C GLU A 104 -23.51 -5.12 3.42
N GLU A 105 -23.60 -5.79 4.58
CA GLU A 105 -23.49 -5.16 5.90
C GLU A 105 -22.16 -4.42 6.06
N LEU A 106 -21.05 -5.05 5.68
CA LEU A 106 -19.72 -4.45 5.76
C LEU A 106 -19.55 -3.30 4.77
N THR A 107 -20.14 -3.40 3.58
CA THR A 107 -20.10 -2.34 2.57
C THR A 107 -20.82 -1.09 3.09
N ALA A 108 -22.03 -1.26 3.65
CA ALA A 108 -22.78 -0.16 4.25
C ALA A 108 -22.06 0.44 5.46
N LEU A 109 -21.43 -0.39 6.29
CA LEU A 109 -20.64 0.07 7.43
C LEU A 109 -19.44 0.90 6.99
N LEU A 110 -18.68 0.43 6.00
CA LEU A 110 -17.53 1.17 5.47
C LEU A 110 -17.96 2.51 4.84
N GLN A 111 -19.05 2.52 4.09
CA GLN A 111 -19.63 3.75 3.52
C GLN A 111 -19.96 4.75 4.64
N THR A 112 -20.64 4.29 5.70
CA THR A 112 -21.00 5.14 6.85
C THR A 112 -19.76 5.71 7.52
N CYS A 113 -18.70 4.92 7.69
CA CYS A 113 -17.43 5.37 8.26
C CYS A 113 -16.74 6.44 7.40
N LEU A 114 -16.76 6.30 6.07
CA LEU A 114 -16.21 7.30 5.15
C LEU A 114 -16.97 8.63 5.26
N GLU A 115 -18.31 8.57 5.24
CA GLU A 115 -19.17 9.74 5.35
C GLU A 115 -18.99 10.45 6.70
N ALA A 116 -18.91 9.70 7.80
CA ALA A 116 -18.66 10.25 9.14
C ALA A 116 -17.29 10.95 9.25
N ALA A 117 -16.30 10.50 8.48
CA ALA A 117 -15.00 11.14 8.37
C ALA A 117 -14.97 12.34 7.38
N GLY A 118 -16.12 12.72 6.80
CA GLY A 118 -16.22 13.78 5.80
C GLY A 118 -15.72 13.38 4.41
N VAL A 119 -15.47 12.09 4.17
CA VAL A 119 -15.00 11.55 2.89
C VAL A 119 -16.20 11.18 2.02
N THR A 120 -16.68 12.13 1.23
CA THR A 120 -17.88 11.94 0.37
C THR A 120 -17.55 11.61 -1.08
N ALA A 121 -16.28 11.64 -1.47
CA ALA A 121 -15.84 11.43 -2.85
C ALA A 121 -15.72 9.95 -3.25
N TYR A 122 -15.94 9.02 -2.31
CA TYR A 122 -15.77 7.59 -2.50
C TYR A 122 -17.04 6.81 -2.21
N THR A 123 -17.29 5.81 -3.05
CA THR A 123 -18.33 4.79 -2.81
C THR A 123 -17.67 3.47 -2.42
N ALA A 124 -18.04 2.92 -1.27
CA ALA A 124 -17.57 1.62 -0.81
C ALA A 124 -18.18 0.48 -1.64
N ARG A 125 -17.36 -0.53 -1.97
CA ARG A 125 -17.82 -1.75 -2.66
C ARG A 125 -16.95 -2.95 -2.28
N TYR A 126 -17.58 -4.08 -2.00
CA TYR A 126 -16.87 -5.34 -1.83
C TYR A 126 -16.31 -5.83 -3.18
N ALA A 127 -15.03 -6.17 -3.23
CA ALA A 127 -14.38 -6.73 -4.42
C ALA A 127 -14.46 -8.26 -4.39
N ASP A 128 -15.09 -8.84 -5.41
CA ASP A 128 -15.01 -10.28 -5.64
C ASP A 128 -13.66 -10.61 -6.31
N GLY A 129 -13.10 -11.79 -6.02
CA GLY A 129 -11.67 -12.13 -6.18
C GLY A 129 -11.03 -11.91 -7.56
N ILE A 130 -11.83 -11.65 -8.60
CA ILE A 130 -11.39 -11.38 -9.99
C ILE A 130 -10.80 -9.96 -10.14
N GLU A 131 -11.21 -8.98 -9.33
CA GLU A 131 -10.72 -7.59 -9.47
C GLU A 131 -9.37 -7.34 -8.78
N ILE A 132 -8.90 -8.28 -7.97
CA ILE A 132 -7.69 -8.14 -7.15
C ILE A 132 -6.43 -8.55 -7.94
N GLU A 133 -6.57 -9.28 -9.05
CA GLU A 133 -5.42 -9.75 -9.86
C GLU A 133 -4.59 -8.60 -10.45
N GLN A 134 -5.15 -7.40 -10.63
CA GLN A 134 -4.39 -6.22 -11.06
C GLN A 134 -3.45 -5.65 -10.00
N ASN A 135 -3.57 -6.07 -8.73
CA ASN A 135 -2.73 -5.64 -7.61
C ASN A 135 -1.62 -6.64 -7.25
N GLN A 136 -1.43 -7.71 -8.04
CA GLN A 136 -0.36 -8.68 -7.83
C GLN A 136 1.04 -8.06 -7.96
N THR A 137 1.21 -6.96 -8.70
CA THR A 137 2.49 -6.23 -8.79
C THR A 137 2.91 -5.56 -7.48
N LEU A 138 1.96 -5.32 -6.56
CA LEU A 138 2.22 -4.84 -5.20
C LEU A 138 2.43 -5.99 -4.21
N ALA A 139 2.03 -7.23 -4.54
CA ALA A 139 2.20 -8.40 -3.67
C ALA A 139 3.67 -8.80 -3.47
N SER A 140 4.56 -8.39 -4.38
CA SER A 140 6.01 -8.59 -4.24
C SER A 140 6.69 -7.55 -3.34
N ILE A 141 5.98 -6.52 -2.88
CA ILE A 141 6.50 -5.52 -1.95
C ILE A 141 6.06 -5.93 -0.54
N ASP A 142 6.55 -7.08 -0.07
CA ASP A 142 6.44 -7.48 1.33
C ASP A 142 7.61 -6.82 2.07
N ILE A 143 7.35 -5.67 2.70
CA ILE A 143 8.30 -5.03 3.58
C ILE A 143 8.08 -5.66 4.95
N SER A 144 8.78 -6.76 5.21
CA SER A 144 8.79 -7.42 6.52
C SER A 144 9.15 -6.41 7.60
N VAL A 145 8.27 -6.26 8.59
CA VAL A 145 8.51 -5.46 9.81
C VAL A 145 9.05 -6.36 10.90
#